data_AF-A0A5B8VZY2-F1
#
_entry.id   AF-A0A5B8VZY2-F1
#
_cell.length_a   1.000
_cell.length_b   1.000
_cell.length_c   1.000
_cell.angle_alpha   90.00
_cell.angle_beta   90.00
_cell.angle_gamma   90.00
#
_symmetry.space_group_name_H-M   'P 1'
#
loop_
_entity.id
_entity.type
_entity.pdbx_description
1 polymer ?
#
loop_
_entity_poly.entity_id
_entity_poly.type
_entity_poly.pdbx_seq_one_letter_code
_entity_poly.pdbx_strand_id
1 'polypeptide(L)'
;MRRGLLKSFIRSNYKSTIIALPFILVLVYFDHSSYILFFFLLSIARDYYHYEARQSYINSLKAKGLTPDDIYNINFVKQWDEIRKKGLWLYCITDGGVILGAYLWLGISVLLIATSIVKFQNLVDEPGNMFAFIGYTYLTGAVIGIIINRIRWPYNEGRFVKLTDPLSEDFQQMLLDDQ
;
A
#
# COMPACT_ATOMS: atom_id res chain seq x y z
N MET A 1 27.81 -8.40 16.75
CA MET A 1 26.33 -8.25 16.67
C MET A 1 25.75 -8.39 15.24
N ARG A 2 26.24 -7.68 14.21
CA ARG A 2 25.61 -7.65 12.86
C ARG A 2 25.55 -8.97 12.05
N ARG A 3 26.48 -9.92 12.23
CA ARG A 3 26.48 -11.19 11.46
C ARG A 3 25.29 -12.11 11.78
N GLY A 4 24.76 -12.06 13.01
CA GLY A 4 23.58 -12.84 13.40
C GLY A 4 22.29 -12.31 12.75
N LEU A 5 22.15 -10.98 12.65
CA LEU A 5 21.03 -10.31 12.01
C LEU A 5 20.94 -10.61 10.51
N LEU A 6 22.08 -10.62 9.80
CA LEU A 6 22.12 -10.96 8.37
C LEU A 6 21.63 -12.40 8.13
N LYS A 7 22.09 -13.36 8.94
CA LYS A 7 21.67 -14.77 8.82
C LYS A 7 20.18 -14.95 9.11
N SER A 8 19.66 -14.22 10.10
CA SER A 8 18.23 -14.21 10.45
C SER A 8 17.38 -13.58 9.33
N PHE A 9 17.81 -12.44 8.78
CA PHE A 9 17.14 -11.77 7.66
C PHE A 9 17.03 -12.66 6.42
N ILE A 10 18.14 -13.29 6.01
CA ILE A 10 18.16 -14.21 4.87
C ILE A 10 17.21 -15.37 5.14
N ARG A 11 17.26 -15.97 6.34
CA ARG A 11 16.39 -17.10 6.69
C ARG A 11 14.90 -16.75 6.72
N SER A 12 14.52 -15.52 7.07
CA SER A 12 13.10 -15.12 7.05
C SER A 12 12.61 -14.71 5.67
N ASN A 13 13.48 -14.17 4.80
CA ASN A 13 13.06 -13.59 3.52
C ASN A 13 13.44 -14.42 2.28
N TYR A 14 14.27 -15.48 2.40
CA TYR A 14 14.76 -16.23 1.24
C TYR A 14 13.64 -16.79 0.35
N LYS A 15 12.52 -17.26 0.93
CA LYS A 15 11.39 -17.77 0.14
C LYS A 15 10.80 -16.67 -0.75
N SER A 16 10.53 -15.51 -0.18
CA SER A 16 10.01 -14.35 -0.94
C SER A 16 10.99 -13.86 -1.99
N THR A 17 12.30 -13.83 -1.67
CA THR A 17 13.33 -13.43 -2.64
C THR A 17 13.45 -14.43 -3.80
N ILE A 18 13.42 -15.74 -3.51
CA ILE A 18 13.49 -16.80 -4.54
C ILE A 18 12.24 -16.78 -5.44
N ILE A 19 11.06 -16.49 -4.88
CA ILE A 19 9.82 -16.37 -5.67
C ILE A 19 9.83 -15.08 -6.53
N ALA A 20 10.32 -13.97 -6.00
CA ALA A 20 10.34 -12.68 -6.71
C ALA A 20 11.39 -12.64 -7.84
N LEU A 21 12.53 -13.32 -7.67
CA LEU A 21 13.64 -13.31 -8.62
C LEU A 21 13.25 -13.73 -10.06
N PRO A 22 12.58 -14.88 -10.31
CA PRO A 22 12.18 -15.28 -11.66
C PRO A 22 11.21 -14.30 -12.29
N PHE A 23 10.29 -13.72 -11.50
CA PHE A 23 9.34 -12.72 -12.01
C PHE A 23 10.06 -11.46 -12.48
N ILE A 24 11.07 -11.03 -11.73
CA ILE A 24 11.89 -9.86 -12.08
C ILE A 24 12.81 -10.16 -13.26
N LEU A 25 13.38 -11.36 -13.37
CA LEU A 25 14.18 -11.75 -14.52
C LEU A 25 13.33 -11.80 -15.81
N VAL A 26 12.09 -12.29 -15.72
CA VAL A 26 11.13 -12.24 -16.84
C VAL A 26 10.83 -10.78 -17.22
N LEU A 27 10.57 -9.91 -16.25
CA LEU A 27 10.33 -8.48 -16.52
C LEU A 27 11.54 -7.80 -17.18
N VAL A 28 12.76 -8.07 -16.70
CA VAL A 28 14.00 -7.56 -17.31
C VAL A 28 14.19 -8.07 -18.74
N TYR A 29 13.84 -9.34 -18.98
CA TYR A 29 13.93 -9.95 -20.31
C TYR A 29 12.98 -9.28 -21.31
N PHE A 30 11.74 -8.99 -20.90
CA PHE A 30 10.74 -8.35 -21.76
C PHE A 30 10.94 -6.83 -21.92
N ASP A 31 11.35 -6.13 -20.86
CA ASP A 31 11.49 -4.67 -20.88
C ASP A 31 12.89 -4.19 -21.32
N HIS A 32 13.84 -5.12 -21.55
CA HIS A 32 15.25 -4.86 -21.86
C HIS A 32 15.95 -3.86 -20.93
N SER A 33 15.40 -3.70 -19.72
CA SER A 33 15.69 -2.58 -18.85
C SER A 33 16.40 -3.04 -17.58
N SER A 34 17.69 -2.74 -17.48
CA SER A 34 18.55 -3.14 -16.36
C SER A 34 18.26 -2.38 -15.06
N TYR A 35 17.52 -1.26 -15.11
CA TYR A 35 17.17 -0.49 -13.91
C TYR A 35 16.22 -1.26 -12.96
N ILE A 36 15.44 -2.22 -13.48
CA ILE A 36 14.54 -3.05 -12.66
C ILE A 36 15.35 -3.90 -11.66
N LEU A 37 16.48 -4.44 -12.09
CA LEU A 37 17.42 -5.17 -11.22
C LEU A 37 18.01 -4.26 -10.13
N PHE A 38 18.32 -3.01 -10.47
CA PHE A 38 18.83 -2.04 -9.53
C PHE A 38 17.79 -1.70 -8.43
N PHE A 39 16.53 -1.43 -8.81
CA PHE A 39 15.46 -1.19 -7.83
C PHE A 39 15.15 -2.42 -6.97
N PHE A 40 15.28 -3.62 -7.53
CA PHE A 40 15.13 -4.85 -6.75
C PHE A 40 16.23 -5.02 -5.70
N LEU A 41 17.49 -4.73 -6.04
CA LEU A 41 18.58 -4.78 -5.06
C LEU A 41 18.41 -3.69 -3.99
N LEU A 42 17.96 -2.49 -4.38
CA LEU A 42 17.64 -1.42 -3.45
C LEU A 42 16.49 -1.81 -2.50
N SER A 43 15.46 -2.51 -2.97
CA SER A 43 14.36 -2.95 -2.10
C SER A 43 14.84 -3.96 -1.05
N ILE A 44 15.69 -4.92 -1.43
CA ILE A 44 16.31 -5.86 -0.50
C ILE A 44 17.18 -5.12 0.53
N ALA A 45 17.97 -4.13 0.09
CA ALA A 45 18.81 -3.34 0.98
C ALA A 45 17.98 -2.52 1.98
N ARG A 46 16.89 -1.90 1.51
CA ARG A 46 15.93 -1.16 2.35
C ARG A 46 15.29 -2.07 3.39
N ASP A 47 14.84 -3.25 2.98
CA ASP A 47 14.17 -4.20 3.87
C ASP A 47 15.14 -4.78 4.92
N TYR A 48 16.42 -4.97 4.57
CA TYR A 48 17.46 -5.32 5.53
C TYR A 48 17.68 -4.21 6.57
N TYR A 49 17.76 -2.95 6.12
CA TYR A 49 17.97 -1.80 7.01
C TYR A 49 16.86 -1.68 8.07
N HIS A 50 15.60 -1.93 7.70
CA HIS A 50 14.46 -1.88 8.62
C HIS A 50 14.16 -3.20 9.34
N TYR A 51 14.93 -4.26 9.08
CA TYR A 51 14.63 -5.59 9.62
C TYR A 51 14.70 -5.64 11.15
N GLU A 52 15.72 -5.03 11.74
CA GLU A 52 15.93 -5.04 13.20
C GLU A 52 14.79 -4.29 13.92
N ALA A 53 14.41 -3.11 13.41
CA ALA A 53 13.28 -2.35 13.93
C ALA A 53 11.97 -3.16 13.82
N ARG A 54 11.75 -3.85 12.70
CA ARG A 54 10.58 -4.71 12.48
C ARG A 54 10.54 -5.89 13.46
N GLN A 55 11.67 -6.56 13.68
CA GLN A 55 11.76 -7.67 14.64
C GLN A 55 11.59 -7.20 16.08
N SER A 56 12.19 -6.08 16.46
CA SER A 56 11.99 -5.47 17.77
C SER A 56 10.52 -5.12 18.01
N TYR A 57 9.85 -4.57 17.00
CA TYR A 57 8.43 -4.29 17.05
C TYR A 57 7.62 -5.59 17.26
N ILE A 58 7.82 -6.61 16.43
CA ILE A 58 7.13 -7.91 16.56
C ILE A 58 7.36 -8.55 17.94
N ASN A 59 8.59 -8.53 18.45
CA ASN A 59 8.90 -9.09 19.77
C ASN A 59 8.24 -8.28 20.90
N SER A 60 8.18 -6.95 20.78
CA SER A 60 7.49 -6.10 21.75
C SER A 60 5.97 -6.34 21.78
N LEU A 61 5.40 -6.77 20.66
CA LEU A 61 3.98 -7.10 20.54
C LEU A 61 3.67 -8.47 21.14
N LYS A 62 4.52 -9.47 20.85
CA LYS A 62 4.44 -10.78 21.50
C LYS A 62 4.61 -10.70 23.00
N ALA A 63 5.50 -9.83 23.49
CA ALA A 63 5.67 -9.59 24.92
C ALA A 63 4.41 -9.00 25.60
N LYS A 64 3.50 -8.41 24.82
CA LYS A 64 2.20 -7.88 25.28
C LYS A 64 1.04 -8.86 25.02
N GLY A 65 1.32 -10.07 24.55
CA GLY A 65 0.30 -11.05 24.16
C GLY A 65 -0.44 -10.72 22.87
N LEU A 66 -0.02 -9.69 22.12
CA LEU A 66 -0.73 -9.23 20.92
C LEU A 66 -0.24 -9.98 19.68
N THR A 67 -1.19 -10.46 18.88
CA THR A 67 -0.91 -11.01 17.55
C THR A 67 -0.75 -9.88 16.51
N PRO A 68 -0.06 -10.13 15.37
CA PRO A 68 -0.03 -9.20 14.24
C PRO A 68 -1.42 -8.75 13.77
N ASP A 69 -2.40 -9.65 13.83
CA ASP A 69 -3.77 -9.39 13.39
C ASP A 69 -4.51 -8.48 14.37
N ASP A 70 -4.29 -8.63 15.68
CA ASP A 70 -4.84 -7.72 16.69
C ASP A 70 -4.38 -6.29 16.47
N ILE A 71 -3.11 -6.10 16.11
CA ILE A 71 -2.57 -4.77 15.84
C ILE A 71 -3.15 -4.20 14.56
N TYR A 72 -3.31 -5.03 13.53
CA TYR A 72 -3.98 -4.60 12.30
C TYR A 72 -5.41 -4.14 12.59
N ASN A 73 -6.15 -4.87 13.44
CA ASN A 73 -7.49 -4.51 13.88
C ASN A 73 -7.50 -3.23 14.73
N ILE A 74 -6.60 -3.09 15.71
CA ILE A 74 -6.47 -1.89 16.55
C ILE A 74 -6.13 -0.67 15.69
N ASN A 75 -5.17 -0.80 14.78
CA ASN A 75 -4.78 0.30 13.89
C ASN A 75 -5.92 0.65 12.95
N PHE A 76 -6.63 -0.33 12.40
CA PHE A 76 -7.83 -0.10 11.61
C PHE A 76 -8.88 0.68 12.40
N VAL A 77 -9.23 0.24 13.63
CA VAL A 77 -10.22 0.92 14.47
C VAL A 77 -9.81 2.36 14.75
N LYS A 78 -8.54 2.61 15.12
CA LYS A 78 -8.05 3.97 15.37
C LYS A 78 -8.12 4.86 14.13
N GLN A 79 -7.59 4.39 13.01
CA GLN A 79 -7.58 5.16 11.77
C GLN A 79 -9.00 5.40 11.26
N TRP A 80 -9.86 4.37 11.31
CA TRP A 80 -11.25 4.48 10.87
C TRP A 80 -12.06 5.40 11.77
N ASP A 81 -11.82 5.42 13.08
CA ASP A 81 -12.47 6.37 14.01
C ASP A 81 -12.09 7.83 13.71
N GLU A 82 -10.84 8.09 13.30
CA GLU A 82 -10.44 9.43 12.84
C GLU A 82 -11.10 9.79 11.50
N ILE A 83 -11.17 8.84 10.57
CA ILE A 83 -11.77 9.04 9.24
C ILE A 83 -13.28 9.25 9.35
N ARG A 84 -13.98 8.47 10.19
CA ARG A 84 -15.45 8.59 10.34
C ARG A 84 -15.85 9.94 10.91
N LYS A 85 -15.06 10.50 11.84
CA LYS A 85 -15.28 11.83 12.44
C LYS A 85 -15.19 12.95 11.41
N LYS A 86 -14.36 12.78 10.38
CA LYS A 86 -14.26 13.72 9.25
C LYS A 86 -15.45 13.63 8.29
N GLY A 87 -16.16 12.50 8.29
CA GLY A 87 -17.37 12.27 7.53
C GLY A 87 -17.13 11.72 6.11
N LEU A 88 -18.18 11.08 5.60
CA LEU A 88 -18.18 10.35 4.32
C LEU A 88 -17.74 11.21 3.13
N TRP A 89 -18.24 12.44 3.05
CA TRP A 89 -17.93 13.34 1.94
C TRP A 89 -16.46 13.72 1.90
N LEU A 90 -15.87 14.08 3.05
CA LEU A 90 -14.47 14.45 3.10
C LEU A 90 -13.60 13.24 2.75
N TYR A 91 -13.88 12.06 3.30
CA TYR A 91 -13.20 10.82 2.96
C TYR A 91 -13.25 10.48 1.46
N CYS A 92 -14.42 10.61 0.83
CA CYS A 92 -14.55 10.33 -0.59
C CYS A 92 -13.79 11.34 -1.46
N ILE A 93 -13.84 12.63 -1.12
CA ILE A 93 -13.22 13.70 -1.94
C ILE A 93 -11.71 13.79 -1.73
N THR A 94 -11.24 13.75 -0.48
CA THR A 94 -9.80 13.88 -0.19
C THR A 94 -9.07 12.57 -0.45
N ASP A 95 -9.42 11.49 0.25
CA ASP A 95 -8.72 10.22 0.11
C ASP A 95 -9.05 9.50 -1.21
N GLY A 96 -10.26 9.70 -1.72
CA GLY A 96 -10.69 9.12 -3.00
C GLY A 96 -10.33 10.04 -4.16
N GLY A 97 -10.92 11.23 -4.19
CA GLY A 97 -10.79 12.18 -5.29
C GLY A 97 -9.36 12.68 -5.50
N VAL A 98 -8.81 13.37 -4.50
CA VAL A 98 -7.51 14.05 -4.62
C VAL A 98 -6.36 13.06 -4.70
N ILE A 99 -6.31 12.12 -3.76
CA ILE A 99 -5.18 11.18 -3.64
C ILE A 99 -5.14 10.19 -4.81
N LEU A 100 -6.25 9.52 -5.15
CA LEU A 100 -6.25 8.57 -6.28
C LEU A 100 -6.16 9.28 -7.64
N GLY A 101 -6.73 10.48 -7.77
CA GLY A 101 -6.52 11.33 -8.94
C GLY A 101 -5.04 11.61 -9.19
N ALA A 102 -4.30 12.00 -8.15
CA ALA A 102 -2.86 12.24 -8.23
C ALA A 102 -2.08 10.96 -8.56
N TYR A 103 -2.40 9.82 -7.93
CA TYR A 103 -1.73 8.55 -8.23
C TYR A 103 -1.95 8.07 -9.66
N LEU A 104 -3.18 8.21 -10.18
CA LEU A 104 -3.51 7.77 -11.52
C LEU A 104 -2.78 8.64 -12.57
N TRP A 105 -2.78 9.96 -12.38
CA TRP A 105 -2.03 10.87 -13.24
C TRP A 105 -0.52 10.55 -13.24
N LEU A 106 0.08 10.39 -12.05
CA LEU A 106 1.50 10.03 -11.94
C LEU A 106 1.79 8.68 -12.60
N GLY A 107 0.96 7.67 -12.37
CA GLY A 107 1.14 6.34 -12.94
C GLY A 107 1.08 6.33 -14.47
N ILE A 108 0.09 7.01 -15.06
CA ILE A 108 -0.03 7.12 -16.52
C ILE A 108 1.15 7.92 -17.10
N SER A 109 1.59 8.98 -16.41
CA SER A 109 2.74 9.79 -16.85
C SER A 109 4.03 8.96 -16.89
N VAL A 110 4.31 8.20 -15.83
CA VAL A 110 5.47 7.29 -15.78
C VAL A 110 5.39 6.22 -16.87
N LEU A 111 4.20 5.63 -17.07
CA LEU A 111 4.01 4.59 -18.09
C LEU A 111 4.20 5.13 -19.51
N LEU A 112 3.73 6.35 -19.79
CA LEU A 112 3.96 7.01 -21.08
C LEU A 112 5.44 7.30 -21.32
N ILE A 113 6.17 7.77 -20.31
CA ILE A 113 7.63 7.98 -20.42
C ILE A 113 8.35 6.66 -20.67
N ALA A 114 7.99 5.60 -19.95
CA ALA A 114 8.62 4.27 -20.07
C ALA A 114 8.35 3.62 -21.43
N THR A 115 7.14 3.78 -21.99
CA THR A 115 6.74 3.11 -23.23
C THR A 115 7.02 3.93 -24.49
N SER A 116 7.01 5.26 -24.43
CA SER A 116 7.25 6.11 -25.60
C SER A 116 7.59 7.56 -25.24
N ILE A 117 8.89 7.85 -25.19
CA ILE A 117 9.42 9.21 -24.95
C ILE A 117 8.87 10.23 -25.97
N VAL A 118 8.73 9.84 -27.24
CA VAL A 118 8.23 10.72 -28.31
C VAL A 118 6.77 11.14 -28.08
N LYS A 119 5.91 10.23 -27.59
CA LYS A 119 4.52 10.56 -27.26
C LYS A 119 4.42 11.48 -26.06
N PHE A 120 5.33 11.33 -25.09
CA PHE A 120 5.39 12.20 -23.93
C PHE A 120 5.85 13.61 -24.31
N GLN A 121 6.86 13.74 -25.18
CA GLN A 121 7.31 15.04 -25.70
C GLN A 121 6.16 15.79 -26.39
N ASN A 122 5.46 15.14 -27.32
CA ASN A 122 4.31 15.75 -28.00
C ASN A 122 3.17 16.22 -27.06
N LEU A 123 3.04 15.61 -25.87
CA LEU A 123 2.05 16.02 -24.86
C LEU A 123 2.50 17.25 -24.05
N VAL A 124 3.82 17.45 -23.92
CA VAL A 124 4.41 18.55 -23.13
C VAL A 124 4.81 19.73 -24.03
N ASP A 125 4.89 19.52 -25.35
CA ASP A 125 5.27 20.54 -26.34
C ASP A 125 4.33 21.75 -26.36
N GLU A 126 3.05 21.56 -26.00
CA GLU A 126 2.09 22.64 -25.85
C GLU A 126 1.51 22.67 -24.43
N PRO A 127 1.50 23.84 -23.76
CA PRO A 127 0.92 23.97 -22.42
C PRO A 127 -0.55 23.51 -22.35
N GLY A 128 -1.32 23.76 -23.42
CA GLY A 128 -2.73 23.35 -23.51
C GLY A 128 -2.91 21.82 -23.45
N ASN A 129 -2.09 21.07 -24.19
CA ASN A 129 -2.13 19.61 -24.19
C ASN A 129 -1.68 19.04 -22.84
N MET A 130 -0.68 19.68 -22.21
CA MET A 130 -0.22 19.29 -20.88
C MET A 130 -1.33 19.49 -19.83
N PHE A 131 -1.99 20.64 -19.82
CA PHE A 131 -3.10 20.91 -18.89
C PHE A 131 -4.32 20.02 -19.15
N ALA A 132 -4.66 19.78 -20.41
CA ALA A 132 -5.74 18.87 -20.78
C ALA A 132 -5.45 17.44 -20.30
N PHE A 133 -4.23 16.95 -20.53
CA PHE A 133 -3.80 15.62 -20.08
C PHE A 133 -3.85 15.49 -18.56
N ILE A 134 -3.26 16.45 -17.82
CA ILE A 134 -3.31 16.48 -16.35
C ILE A 134 -4.77 16.53 -15.89
N GLY A 135 -5.56 17.43 -16.45
CA GLY A 135 -6.96 17.63 -16.07
C GLY A 135 -7.81 16.38 -16.27
N TYR A 136 -7.77 15.77 -17.47
CA TYR A 136 -8.57 14.59 -17.77
C TYR A 136 -8.15 13.37 -16.94
N THR A 137 -6.84 13.12 -16.83
CA THR A 137 -6.35 11.96 -16.06
C THR A 137 -6.62 12.11 -14.57
N TYR A 138 -6.37 13.30 -14.01
CA TYR A 138 -6.65 13.59 -12.62
C TYR A 138 -8.14 13.52 -12.30
N LEU A 139 -9.00 14.15 -13.13
CA LEU A 139 -10.45 14.15 -12.91
C LEU A 139 -11.03 12.73 -13.03
N THR A 140 -10.57 11.95 -14.01
CA THR A 140 -10.98 10.56 -14.17
C THR A 140 -10.57 9.73 -12.94
N GLY A 141 -9.33 9.87 -12.48
CA GLY A 141 -8.86 9.21 -11.27
C GLY A 141 -9.64 9.63 -10.02
N ALA A 142 -10.01 10.91 -9.94
CA ALA A 142 -10.80 11.43 -8.84
C ALA A 142 -12.22 10.85 -8.81
N VAL A 143 -12.90 10.77 -9.96
CA VAL A 143 -14.24 10.16 -10.06
C VAL A 143 -14.19 8.68 -9.68
N ILE A 144 -13.23 7.94 -10.22
CA ILE A 144 -13.03 6.52 -9.87
C ILE A 144 -12.77 6.37 -8.37
N GLY A 145 -11.90 7.21 -7.81
CA GLY A 145 -11.55 7.16 -6.39
C GLY A 145 -12.73 7.47 -5.46
N ILE A 146 -13.57 8.46 -5.82
CA ILE A 146 -14.82 8.75 -5.10
C ILE A 146 -15.75 7.54 -5.11
N ILE A 147 -15.94 6.89 -6.25
CA ILE A 147 -16.81 5.71 -6.36
C ILE A 147 -16.29 4.56 -5.50
N ILE A 148 -14.98 4.26 -5.58
CA ILE A 148 -14.35 3.19 -4.78
C ILE A 148 -14.52 3.47 -3.29
N ASN A 149 -14.22 4.69 -2.83
CA ASN A 149 -14.32 5.02 -1.41
C ASN A 149 -15.76 5.07 -0.92
N ARG A 150 -16.71 5.44 -1.78
CA ARG A 150 -18.15 5.37 -1.47
C ARG A 150 -18.60 3.93 -1.23
N ILE A 151 -18.10 2.98 -2.02
CA ILE A 151 -18.39 1.54 -1.86
C ILE A 151 -17.67 0.96 -0.63
N ARG A 152 -16.44 1.39 -0.35
CA ARG A 152 -15.65 0.92 0.80
C ARG A 152 -16.20 1.39 2.14
N TRP A 153 -16.87 2.54 2.18
CA TRP A 153 -17.40 3.09 3.42
C TRP A 153 -18.31 2.13 4.21
N PRO A 154 -19.41 1.58 3.66
CA PRO A 154 -20.26 0.66 4.41
C PRO A 154 -19.54 -0.62 4.84
N TYR A 155 -18.59 -1.12 4.04
CA TYR A 155 -17.79 -2.30 4.40
C TYR A 155 -16.89 -2.02 5.60
N ASN A 156 -16.19 -0.88 5.61
CA ASN A 156 -15.33 -0.48 6.71
C ASN A 156 -16.14 -0.14 7.97
N GLU A 157 -17.29 0.52 7.84
CA GLU A 157 -18.16 0.79 8.98
C GLU A 157 -18.69 -0.52 9.59
N GLY A 158 -19.08 -1.49 8.76
CA GLY A 158 -19.47 -2.82 9.25
C GLY A 158 -18.33 -3.53 9.98
N ARG A 159 -17.10 -3.48 9.45
CA ARG A 159 -15.91 -4.02 10.13
C ARG A 159 -15.63 -3.31 11.45
N PHE A 160 -15.77 -1.99 11.48
CA PHE A 160 -15.56 -1.19 12.69
C PHE A 160 -16.57 -1.56 13.79
N VAL A 161 -17.85 -1.66 13.44
CA VAL A 161 -18.89 -2.09 14.41
C VAL A 161 -18.56 -3.47 14.96
N LYS A 162 -18.22 -4.45 14.11
CA LYS A 162 -17.85 -5.80 14.59
C LYS A 162 -16.68 -5.81 15.58
N LEU A 163 -15.65 -5.01 15.31
CA LEU A 163 -14.44 -4.96 16.14
C LEU A 163 -14.59 -4.13 17.41
N THR A 164 -15.64 -3.30 17.51
CA THR A 164 -15.86 -2.39 18.64
C THR A 164 -17.09 -2.75 19.47
N ASP A 165 -17.99 -3.57 18.93
CA ASP A 165 -19.17 -4.07 19.63
C ASP A 165 -18.79 -5.27 20.51
N PRO A 166 -18.87 -5.14 21.86
CA PRO A 166 -18.55 -6.23 22.78
C PRO A 166 -19.53 -7.41 22.72
N LEU A 167 -20.66 -7.27 21.99
CA LEU A 167 -21.64 -8.33 21.76
C LEU A 167 -21.50 -9.01 20.39
N SER A 168 -20.49 -8.64 19.59
CA SER A 168 -20.26 -9.31 18.31
C SER A 168 -19.80 -10.77 18.52
N GLU A 169 -20.32 -11.69 17.71
CA GLU A 169 -19.97 -13.13 17.79
C GLU A 169 -18.45 -13.37 17.70
N ASP A 170 -17.74 -12.55 16.92
CA ASP A 170 -16.29 -12.60 16.75
C ASP A 170 -15.54 -12.20 18.05
N PHE A 171 -16.03 -11.21 18.81
CA PHE A 171 -15.42 -10.79 20.07
C PHE A 171 -15.63 -11.84 21.17
N GLN A 172 -16.81 -12.49 21.18
CA GLN A 172 -17.08 -13.59 22.09
C GLN A 172 -16.24 -14.83 21.78
N GLN A 173 -15.99 -15.14 20.51
CA GLN A 173 -15.06 -16.22 20.13
C GLN A 173 -13.61 -15.92 20.55
N MET A 174 -13.11 -14.70 20.35
CA MET A 174 -11.77 -14.31 20.82
C MET A 174 -11.59 -14.50 22.34
N LEU A 175 -12.60 -14.17 23.14
CA LEU A 175 -12.56 -14.37 24.60
C LEU A 175 -12.62 -15.84 25.03
N LEU A 176 -13.23 -16.70 24.21
CA LEU A 176 -13.35 -18.13 24.48
C LEU A 176 -12.12 -18.92 24.04
N ASP A 177 -11.41 -18.47 23.00
CA ASP A 177 -10.15 -19.09 22.53
C ASP A 177 -8.95 -18.74 23.43
N ASP A 178 -9.06 -17.68 24.25
CA ASP A 178 -8.04 -17.24 25.23
C ASP A 178 -8.20 -17.90 26.63
N GLN A 179 -9.17 -18.81 26.82
CA GLN A 179 -9.39 -19.59 28.06
C GLN A 179 -8.87 -21.03 27.96
#